data_AF-A0A7R9LA96-F1
#
_entry.id   AF-A0A7R9LA96-F1
#
_cell.length_a   1.000
_cell.length_b   1.000
_cell.length_c   1.000
_cell.angle_alpha   90.00
_cell.angle_beta   90.00
_cell.angle_gamma   90.00
#
_symmetry.space_group_name_H-M   'P 1'
#
loop_
_entity.id
_entity.type
_entity.pdbx_description
1 polymer ?
#
loop_
_entity_poly.entity_id
_entity_poly.type
_entity_poly.pdbx_seq_one_letter_code
_entity_poly.pdbx_strand_id
1 'polypeptide(L)'
;SICYASCALKLDREQIEHFYRLRLRRDAIFTEALTALIIATLSKLDCHSFMQTVTQTQTVLSQHEALLSCHADEMSMLEDMHYAINQLNTCVKFVFQKSSELSFQPKIEGNRVTFYVRDLPTTLNRIETNLLSLLFNIGINEYATLAETLGSVKLQETINKENYLRLEAHVIKYWSNSPIANSQMGSLKSEIWSNRAKNIRVLHLAEEVVQCVDGIRFTSCKSAKDRTSMAVTLEEARLCAQLFDICEVNEMQWFQTVVDTLRSEGTRRENTKKNVGVAKYAFNSLQLMTFPKLLRAPNGTYSSIET
;
A
#
# COMPACT_ATOMS: atom_id res chain seq x y z
N SER A 1 -1.57 3.19 -29.24
CA SER A 1 -0.29 3.45 -29.93
C SER A 1 -0.33 4.56 -30.97
N ILE A 2 -1.42 4.78 -31.73
CA ILE A 2 -1.45 5.78 -32.82
C ILE A 2 -1.42 7.24 -32.32
N CYS A 3 -2.08 7.59 -31.20
CA CYS A 3 -2.02 8.95 -30.65
C CYS A 3 -0.61 9.41 -30.26
N TYR A 4 0.24 8.50 -29.78
CA TYR A 4 1.60 8.85 -29.36
C TYR A 4 2.54 9.11 -30.53
N ALA A 5 2.37 8.39 -31.64
CA ALA A 5 3.13 8.65 -32.86
C ALA A 5 2.81 10.05 -33.42
N SER A 6 1.53 10.45 -33.41
CA SER A 6 1.10 11.78 -33.85
C SER A 6 1.63 12.92 -32.97
N CYS A 7 1.65 12.73 -31.65
CA CYS A 7 2.25 13.71 -30.73
C CYS A 7 3.78 13.78 -30.87
N ALA A 8 4.46 12.64 -31.04
CA ALA A 8 5.92 12.60 -31.18
C ALA A 8 6.44 13.27 -32.46
N LEU A 9 5.63 13.30 -33.53
CA LEU A 9 5.97 13.98 -34.79
C LEU A 9 6.06 15.51 -34.66
N LYS A 10 5.55 16.10 -33.57
CA LYS A 10 5.58 17.55 -33.32
C LYS A 10 6.67 17.97 -32.34
N LEU A 11 7.42 17.02 -31.78
CA LEU A 11 8.41 17.27 -30.75
C LEU A 11 9.80 17.42 -31.36
N ASP A 12 10.61 18.32 -30.82
CA ASP A 12 12.03 18.36 -31.14
C ASP A 12 12.78 17.14 -30.56
N ARG A 13 14.06 16.97 -30.92
CA ARG A 13 14.86 15.82 -30.50
C ARG A 13 14.92 15.66 -28.97
N GLU A 14 15.06 16.75 -28.23
CA GLU A 14 15.21 16.72 -26.78
C GLU A 14 13.88 16.37 -26.09
N GLN A 15 12.78 16.92 -26.60
CA GLN A 15 11.43 16.61 -26.16
C GLN A 15 11.06 15.15 -26.45
N ILE A 16 11.48 14.61 -27.59
CA ILE A 16 11.31 13.19 -27.93
C ILE A 16 12.05 12.31 -26.93
N GLU A 17 13.30 12.66 -26.58
CA GLU A 17 14.08 11.90 -25.61
C GLU A 17 13.44 11.90 -24.21
N HIS A 18 13.01 13.08 -23.73
CA HIS A 18 12.29 13.21 -22.47
C HIS A 18 10.99 12.39 -22.47
N PHE A 19 10.23 12.44 -23.56
CA PHE A 19 9.02 11.65 -23.73
C PHE A 19 9.28 10.14 -23.63
N TYR A 20 10.33 9.64 -24.28
CA TYR A 20 10.70 8.22 -24.21
C TYR A 20 11.16 7.81 -22.81
N ARG A 21 11.99 8.63 -22.13
CA ARG A 21 12.42 8.37 -20.76
C ARG A 21 11.25 8.31 -19.79
N LEU A 22 10.31 9.25 -19.88
CA LEU A 22 9.09 9.25 -19.06
C LEU A 22 8.23 8.02 -19.32
N ARG A 23 8.12 7.59 -20.58
CA ARG A 23 7.38 6.38 -20.94
C ARG A 23 8.00 5.13 -20.33
N LEU A 24 9.31 4.96 -20.45
CA LEU A 24 10.03 3.83 -19.85
C LEU A 24 9.89 3.81 -18.33
N ARG A 25 10.00 4.97 -17.67
CA ARG A 25 9.77 5.10 -16.22
C ARG A 25 8.36 4.64 -15.84
N ARG A 26 7.34 5.11 -16.57
CA ARG A 26 5.94 4.72 -16.35
C ARG A 26 5.68 3.23 -16.56
N ASP A 27 6.38 2.61 -17.50
CA ASP A 27 6.28 1.17 -17.76
C ASP A 27 6.91 0.35 -16.65
N ALA A 28 8.07 0.78 -16.16
CA ALA A 28 8.78 0.14 -15.06
C ALA A 28 7.92 0.14 -13.79
N ILE A 29 7.47 1.33 -13.35
CA ILE A 29 6.67 1.47 -12.11
C ILE A 29 5.32 0.75 -12.22
N PHE A 30 4.69 0.73 -13.40
CA PHE A 30 3.47 -0.06 -13.62
C PHE A 30 3.74 -1.55 -13.47
N THR A 31 4.83 -2.05 -14.06
CA THR A 31 5.20 -3.47 -14.02
C THR A 31 5.55 -3.90 -12.59
N GLU A 32 6.28 -3.08 -11.85
CA GLU A 32 6.59 -3.31 -10.43
C GLU A 32 5.31 -3.42 -9.59
N ALA A 33 4.39 -2.47 -9.74
CA ALA A 33 3.12 -2.45 -9.02
C ALA A 33 2.22 -3.65 -9.41
N LEU A 34 2.13 -3.97 -10.70
CA LEU A 34 1.36 -5.13 -11.19
C LEU A 34 1.94 -6.44 -10.67
N THR A 35 3.27 -6.60 -10.69
CA THR A 35 3.94 -7.80 -10.20
C THR A 35 3.65 -8.04 -8.72
N ALA A 36 3.78 -6.99 -7.89
CA ALA A 36 3.43 -7.08 -6.48
C ALA A 36 1.96 -7.44 -6.25
N LEU A 37 1.05 -6.84 -7.03
CA LEU A 37 -0.38 -7.12 -6.96
C LEU A 37 -0.73 -8.55 -7.34
N ILE A 38 -0.13 -9.08 -8.41
CA ILE A 38 -0.29 -10.47 -8.83
C ILE A 38 0.14 -11.39 -7.69
N ILE A 39 1.37 -11.24 -7.18
CA ILE A 39 1.91 -12.08 -6.11
C ILE A 39 0.99 -12.08 -4.88
N ALA A 40 0.52 -10.90 -4.46
CA ALA A 40 -0.36 -10.82 -3.30
C ALA A 40 -1.74 -11.44 -3.57
N THR A 41 -2.28 -11.29 -4.77
CA THR A 41 -3.55 -11.92 -5.16
C THR A 41 -3.42 -13.45 -5.14
N LEU A 42 -2.30 -13.97 -5.64
CA LEU A 42 -2.01 -15.42 -5.58
C LEU A 42 -1.93 -15.94 -4.15
N SER A 43 -1.34 -15.17 -3.24
CA SER A 43 -1.27 -15.53 -1.81
C SER A 43 -2.64 -15.60 -1.11
N LYS A 44 -3.68 -15.05 -1.74
CA LYS A 44 -5.05 -15.01 -1.20
C LYS A 44 -5.99 -16.03 -1.82
N LEU A 45 -5.55 -16.84 -2.79
CA LEU A 45 -6.40 -17.80 -3.48
C LEU A 45 -7.01 -18.87 -2.55
N ASP A 46 -6.26 -19.30 -1.53
CA ASP A 46 -6.74 -20.26 -0.54
C ASP A 46 -7.57 -19.60 0.59
N CYS A 47 -7.70 -18.28 0.58
CA CYS A 47 -8.48 -17.54 1.57
C CYS A 47 -9.97 -17.53 1.16
N HIS A 48 -10.79 -18.30 1.88
CA HIS A 48 -12.22 -18.43 1.58
C HIS A 48 -12.97 -17.09 1.63
N SER A 49 -12.72 -16.25 2.63
CA SER A 49 -13.40 -14.95 2.77
C SER A 49 -13.05 -14.00 1.61
N PHE A 50 -11.77 -13.95 1.21
CA PHE A 50 -11.32 -13.23 0.02
C PHE A 50 -12.05 -13.71 -1.25
N MET A 51 -12.08 -15.02 -1.50
CA MET A 51 -12.73 -15.57 -2.69
C MET A 51 -14.25 -15.35 -2.69
N GLN A 52 -14.89 -15.40 -1.52
CA GLN A 52 -16.30 -15.06 -1.36
C GLN A 52 -16.54 -13.58 -1.69
N THR A 53 -15.72 -12.68 -1.15
CA THR A 53 -15.78 -11.25 -1.44
C THR A 53 -15.54 -10.95 -2.92
N VAL A 54 -14.55 -11.56 -3.56
CA VAL A 54 -14.30 -11.43 -5.00
C VAL A 54 -15.51 -11.91 -5.81
N THR A 55 -16.13 -13.02 -5.41
CA THR A 55 -17.33 -13.55 -6.08
C THR A 55 -18.52 -12.60 -5.95
N GLN A 56 -18.75 -12.07 -4.75
CA GLN A 56 -19.86 -11.16 -4.45
C GLN A 56 -19.70 -9.80 -5.14
N THR A 57 -18.49 -9.25 -5.13
CA THR A 57 -18.23 -7.88 -5.58
C THR A 57 -17.74 -7.79 -7.02
N GLN A 58 -17.27 -8.91 -7.59
CA GLN A 58 -16.52 -8.97 -8.85
C GLN A 58 -15.36 -7.96 -8.87
N THR A 59 -14.73 -7.75 -7.71
CA THR A 59 -13.66 -6.76 -7.53
C THR A 59 -12.54 -7.38 -6.71
N VAL A 60 -11.30 -7.26 -7.18
CA VAL A 60 -10.12 -7.42 -6.33
C VAL A 60 -9.84 -6.05 -5.72
N LEU A 61 -9.86 -5.94 -4.40
CA LEU A 61 -9.54 -4.71 -3.69
C LEU A 61 -8.12 -4.80 -3.15
N SER A 62 -7.29 -3.80 -3.41
CA SER A 62 -6.00 -3.62 -2.75
C SER A 62 -5.88 -2.22 -2.15
N GLN A 63 -5.22 -2.12 -1.01
CA GLN A 63 -4.84 -0.85 -0.42
C GLN A 63 -3.33 -0.82 -0.22
N HIS A 64 -2.74 0.25 -0.73
CA HIS A 64 -1.33 0.55 -0.68
C HIS A 64 -1.11 1.67 0.34
N GLU A 65 -0.47 1.31 1.45
CA GLU A 65 0.03 2.22 2.45
C GLU A 65 1.43 2.68 2.05
N ALA A 66 1.62 3.99 2.01
CA ALA A 66 2.90 4.61 1.72
C ALA A 66 3.33 5.56 2.85
N LEU A 67 4.63 5.56 3.13
CA LEU A 67 5.25 6.33 4.23
C LEU A 67 6.23 7.38 3.69
N LEU A 68 5.94 7.90 2.49
CA LEU A 68 6.79 8.86 1.76
C LEU A 68 6.51 10.28 2.24
N SER A 69 7.57 11.05 2.43
CA SER A 69 7.48 12.48 2.66
C SER A 69 7.16 13.23 1.35
N CYS A 70 6.37 14.30 1.43
CA CYS A 70 6.18 15.21 0.30
C CYS A 70 7.36 16.17 0.16
N HIS A 71 8.57 15.62 0.05
CA HIS A 71 9.81 16.38 -0.04
C HIS A 71 10.80 15.70 -0.99
N ALA A 72 11.47 16.50 -1.81
CA ALA A 72 12.52 16.07 -2.74
C ALA A 72 12.13 14.79 -3.52
N ASP A 73 13.03 13.81 -3.57
CA ASP A 73 12.83 12.57 -4.34
C ASP A 73 11.60 11.76 -3.89
N GLU A 74 11.23 11.80 -2.61
CA GLU A 74 10.08 11.04 -2.10
C GLU A 74 8.75 11.60 -2.60
N MET A 75 8.69 12.89 -2.92
CA MET A 75 7.53 13.49 -3.58
C MET A 75 7.32 12.89 -4.98
N SER A 76 8.39 12.79 -5.79
CA SER A 76 8.30 12.18 -7.11
C SER A 76 8.05 10.67 -7.06
N MET A 77 8.54 9.97 -6.03
CA MET A 77 8.16 8.58 -5.79
C MET A 77 6.66 8.42 -5.50
N LEU A 78 6.08 9.35 -4.75
CA LEU A 78 4.64 9.35 -4.46
C LEU A 78 3.81 9.64 -5.72
N GLU A 79 4.26 10.56 -6.59
CA GLU A 79 3.63 10.84 -7.88
C GLU A 79 3.65 9.60 -8.81
N ASP A 80 4.79 8.92 -8.89
CA ASP A 80 4.93 7.68 -9.66
C ASP A 80 4.03 6.57 -9.12
N MET A 81 4.01 6.39 -7.80
CA MET A 81 3.16 5.38 -7.17
C MET A 81 1.67 5.69 -7.41
N HIS A 82 1.27 6.95 -7.26
CA HIS A 82 -0.09 7.38 -7.55
C HIS A 82 -0.47 7.13 -9.01
N TYR A 83 0.42 7.44 -9.96
CA TYR A 83 0.22 7.12 -11.37
C TYR A 83 0.06 5.61 -11.59
N ALA A 84 0.96 4.79 -11.06
CA ALA A 84 0.94 3.34 -11.24
C ALA A 84 -0.36 2.73 -10.70
N ILE A 85 -0.77 3.09 -9.47
CA ILE A 85 -2.02 2.62 -8.86
C ILE A 85 -3.24 3.05 -9.68
N ASN A 86 -3.28 4.28 -10.18
CA ASN A 86 -4.36 4.72 -11.06
C ASN A 86 -4.38 3.97 -12.39
N GLN A 87 -3.23 3.67 -12.99
CA GLN A 87 -3.16 2.86 -14.20
C GLN A 87 -3.63 1.41 -13.96
N LEU A 88 -3.26 0.79 -12.84
CA LEU A 88 -3.75 -0.55 -12.50
C LEU A 88 -5.28 -0.60 -12.54
N ASN A 89 -5.92 0.36 -11.88
CA ASN A 89 -7.38 0.48 -11.83
C ASN A 89 -8.07 0.60 -13.19
N THR A 90 -7.40 1.20 -14.18
CA THR A 90 -8.01 1.46 -15.49
C THR A 90 -7.84 0.32 -16.47
N CYS A 91 -6.75 -0.45 -16.36
CA CYS A 91 -6.40 -1.43 -17.38
C CYS A 91 -6.26 -2.87 -16.88
N VAL A 92 -6.19 -3.15 -15.57
CA VAL A 92 -5.95 -4.52 -15.10
C VAL A 92 -7.24 -5.21 -14.69
N LYS A 93 -7.37 -6.47 -15.12
CA LYS A 93 -8.44 -7.38 -14.71
C LYS A 93 -7.86 -8.73 -14.29
N PHE A 94 -8.40 -9.31 -13.22
CA PHE A 94 -8.11 -10.68 -12.84
C PHE A 94 -9.20 -11.61 -13.37
N VAL A 95 -8.80 -12.74 -13.93
CA VAL A 95 -9.71 -13.77 -14.45
C VAL A 95 -9.48 -15.05 -13.65
N PHE A 96 -10.42 -15.32 -12.75
CA PHE A 96 -10.50 -16.57 -12.01
C PHE A 96 -11.30 -17.56 -12.84
N GLN A 97 -10.82 -18.79 -12.96
CA GLN A 97 -11.49 -19.84 -13.71
C GLN A 97 -11.40 -21.18 -12.99
N LYS A 98 -12.39 -22.03 -13.26
CA LYS A 98 -12.39 -23.39 -12.72
C LYS A 98 -11.15 -24.12 -13.21
N SER A 99 -10.33 -24.59 -12.26
CA SER A 99 -9.17 -25.42 -12.55
C SER A 99 -9.25 -26.70 -11.74
N SER A 100 -9.00 -27.83 -12.40
CA SER A 100 -8.84 -29.15 -11.77
C SER A 100 -7.36 -29.55 -11.62
N GLU A 101 -6.43 -28.71 -12.06
CA GLU A 101 -5.00 -28.98 -12.02
C GLU A 101 -4.41 -28.58 -10.66
N LEU A 102 -3.53 -29.45 -10.13
CA LEU A 102 -2.80 -29.21 -8.87
C LEU A 102 -1.75 -28.09 -8.99
N SER A 103 -1.30 -27.78 -10.20
CA SER A 103 -0.36 -26.71 -10.51
C SER A 103 -0.99 -25.76 -11.51
N PHE A 104 -0.96 -24.46 -11.24
CA PHE A 104 -1.38 -23.43 -12.19
C PHE A 104 -0.27 -22.39 -12.36
N GLN A 105 -0.22 -21.77 -13.53
CA GLN A 105 0.71 -20.69 -13.83
C GLN A 105 -0.08 -19.49 -14.37
N PRO A 106 -0.13 -18.37 -13.64
CA PRO A 106 -0.80 -17.16 -14.10
C PRO A 106 -0.21 -16.66 -15.41
N LYS A 107 -1.08 -16.25 -16.34
CA LYS A 107 -0.68 -15.65 -17.61
C LYS A 107 -1.09 -14.19 -17.67
N ILE A 108 -0.18 -13.34 -18.14
CA ILE A 108 -0.46 -11.93 -18.39
C ILE A 108 -0.65 -11.75 -19.88
N GLU A 109 -1.82 -11.29 -20.28
CA GLU A 109 -2.19 -11.07 -21.68
C GLU A 109 -2.78 -9.68 -21.89
N GLY A 110 -2.78 -9.20 -23.13
CA GLY A 110 -3.39 -7.92 -23.50
C GLY A 110 -2.38 -6.83 -23.80
N ASN A 111 -2.75 -5.58 -23.52
CA ASN A 111 -1.96 -4.40 -23.84
C ASN A 111 -2.31 -3.24 -22.88
N ARG A 112 -1.73 -2.05 -23.12
CA ARG A 112 -1.93 -0.85 -22.28
C ARG A 112 -3.37 -0.39 -22.07
N VAL A 113 -4.30 -0.82 -22.92
CA VAL A 113 -5.72 -0.52 -22.74
C VAL A 113 -6.33 -1.50 -21.74
N THR A 114 -5.99 -2.78 -21.84
CA THR A 114 -6.48 -3.81 -20.94
C THR A 114 -5.48 -4.96 -20.84
N PHE A 115 -5.04 -5.25 -19.62
CA PHE A 115 -4.27 -6.41 -19.22
C PHE A 115 -5.15 -7.39 -18.47
N TYR A 116 -5.07 -8.65 -18.85
CA TYR A 116 -5.72 -9.76 -18.17
C TYR A 116 -4.66 -10.59 -17.46
N VAL A 117 -4.81 -10.74 -16.15
CA VAL A 117 -4.11 -11.78 -15.39
C VAL A 117 -5.04 -12.97 -15.33
N ARG A 118 -4.75 -14.01 -16.12
CA ARG A 118 -5.60 -15.19 -16.31
C ARG A 118 -5.07 -16.41 -15.60
N ASP A 119 -5.88 -17.46 -15.64
CA ASP A 119 -5.59 -18.79 -15.12
C ASP A 119 -5.44 -18.81 -13.59
N LEU A 120 -6.12 -17.90 -12.87
CA LEU A 120 -6.23 -17.96 -11.42
C LEU A 120 -7.28 -19.02 -11.04
N PRO A 121 -6.96 -19.98 -10.15
CA PRO A 121 -7.89 -21.04 -9.80
C PRO A 121 -9.06 -20.53 -8.96
N THR A 122 -10.25 -21.10 -9.19
CA THR A 122 -11.42 -20.98 -8.33
C THR A 122 -12.30 -22.22 -8.49
N THR A 123 -13.31 -22.41 -7.64
CA THR A 123 -14.33 -23.46 -7.79
C THR A 123 -15.42 -23.09 -8.81
N LEU A 124 -15.53 -21.80 -9.14
CA LEU A 124 -16.55 -21.24 -10.02
C LEU A 124 -16.12 -21.29 -11.50
N ASN A 125 -17.09 -21.32 -12.42
CA ASN A 125 -16.79 -21.49 -13.86
C ASN A 125 -15.84 -20.41 -14.40
N ARG A 126 -16.17 -19.14 -14.19
CA ARG A 126 -15.31 -18.00 -14.55
C ARG A 126 -15.79 -16.73 -13.85
N ILE A 127 -14.87 -15.96 -13.29
CA ILE A 127 -15.10 -14.62 -12.75
C ILE A 127 -14.05 -13.69 -13.36
N GLU A 128 -14.51 -12.65 -14.04
CA GLU A 128 -13.67 -11.53 -14.46
C GLU A 128 -13.92 -10.37 -13.50
N THR A 129 -12.86 -9.85 -12.89
CA THR A 129 -12.98 -8.80 -11.87
C THR A 129 -12.60 -7.44 -12.41
N ASN A 130 -13.21 -6.41 -11.83
CA ASN A 130 -12.61 -5.09 -11.78
C ASN A 130 -11.47 -5.08 -10.74
N LEU A 131 -10.65 -4.04 -10.78
CA LEU A 131 -9.63 -3.78 -9.77
C LEU A 131 -9.94 -2.45 -9.07
N LEU A 132 -9.89 -2.48 -7.74
CA LEU A 132 -9.92 -1.30 -6.90
C LEU A 132 -8.65 -1.24 -6.04
N SER A 133 -7.60 -0.66 -6.60
CA SER A 133 -6.36 -0.35 -5.90
C SER A 133 -6.41 1.08 -5.36
N LEU A 134 -6.18 1.21 -4.05
CA LEU A 134 -6.25 2.46 -3.29
C LEU A 134 -4.86 2.84 -2.78
N LEU A 135 -4.56 4.13 -2.72
CA LEU A 135 -3.32 4.66 -2.14
C LEU A 135 -3.63 5.59 -0.97
N PHE A 136 -3.08 5.29 0.20
CA PHE A 136 -3.06 6.19 1.34
C PHE A 136 -1.61 6.44 1.76
N ASN A 137 -1.20 7.71 1.84
CA ASN A 137 0.15 8.11 2.21
C ASN A 137 0.13 8.97 3.46
N ILE A 138 1.03 8.70 4.41
CA ILE A 138 1.40 9.62 5.49
C ILE A 138 2.92 9.55 5.66
N GLY A 139 3.63 10.62 5.32
CA GLY A 139 5.05 10.72 5.63
C GLY A 139 5.31 10.73 7.14
N ILE A 140 6.30 9.97 7.62
CA ILE A 140 6.56 9.81 9.07
C ILE A 140 7.93 10.26 9.55
N ASN A 141 8.82 10.70 8.65
CA ASN A 141 10.20 11.04 8.95
C ASN A 141 10.40 12.57 9.17
N GLU A 142 11.65 12.98 9.32
CA GLU A 142 12.06 14.38 9.47
C GLU A 142 11.66 15.23 8.26
N TYR A 143 11.79 14.69 7.05
CA TYR A 143 11.41 15.36 5.81
C TYR A 143 9.90 15.56 5.69
N ALA A 144 9.08 14.67 6.28
CA ALA A 144 7.65 14.89 6.37
C ALA A 144 7.33 16.08 7.29
N THR A 145 8.05 16.20 8.42
CA THR A 145 7.93 17.36 9.33
C THR A 145 8.33 18.66 8.62
N LEU A 146 9.38 18.63 7.80
CA LEU A 146 9.79 19.76 6.98
C LEU A 146 8.73 20.11 5.92
N ALA A 147 8.21 19.12 5.21
CA ALA A 147 7.17 19.32 4.19
C ALA A 147 5.90 19.94 4.78
N GLU A 148 5.46 19.50 5.97
CA GLU A 148 4.34 20.08 6.69
C GLU A 148 4.61 21.55 7.05
N THR A 149 5.81 21.85 7.56
CA THR A 149 6.22 23.22 7.92
C THR A 149 6.23 24.14 6.69
N LEU A 150 6.58 23.62 5.51
CA LEU A 150 6.59 24.34 4.24
C LEU A 150 5.24 24.31 3.50
N GLY A 151 4.18 23.70 4.07
CA GLY A 151 2.87 23.59 3.43
C GLY A 151 2.84 22.73 2.15
N SER A 152 3.82 21.83 1.97
CA SER A 152 4.02 21.03 0.76
C SER A 152 3.26 19.69 0.75
N VAL A 153 2.26 19.51 1.62
CA VAL A 153 1.52 18.24 1.80
C VAL A 153 0.29 18.08 0.90
N LYS A 154 0.03 19.05 0.01
CA LYS A 154 -1.17 19.08 -0.84
C LYS A 154 -1.36 17.81 -1.68
N LEU A 155 -0.28 17.27 -2.23
CA LEU A 155 -0.33 16.03 -3.03
C LEU A 155 -0.86 14.85 -2.19
N GLN A 156 -0.31 14.65 -0.98
CA GLN A 156 -0.75 13.62 -0.06
C GLN A 156 -2.24 13.79 0.32
N GLU A 157 -2.66 15.01 0.63
CA GLU A 157 -4.06 15.27 0.98
C GLU A 157 -5.02 14.93 -0.18
N THR A 158 -4.68 15.35 -1.40
CA THR A 158 -5.48 15.04 -2.59
C THR A 158 -5.59 13.53 -2.79
N ILE A 159 -4.45 12.82 -2.75
CA ILE A 159 -4.42 11.36 -2.91
C ILE A 159 -5.30 10.69 -1.85
N ASN A 160 -5.15 11.04 -0.58
CA ASN A 160 -5.90 10.41 0.51
C ASN A 160 -7.42 10.69 0.40
N LYS A 161 -7.81 11.94 0.08
CA LYS A 161 -9.22 12.33 -0.09
C LYS A 161 -9.87 11.63 -1.28
N GLU A 162 -9.19 11.55 -2.42
CA GLU A 162 -9.70 10.85 -3.61
C GLU A 162 -9.86 9.34 -3.36
N ASN A 163 -8.86 8.70 -2.75
CA ASN A 163 -8.92 7.27 -2.46
C ASN A 163 -9.95 6.95 -1.37
N TYR A 164 -10.16 7.83 -0.39
CA TYR A 164 -11.27 7.74 0.55
C TYR A 164 -12.62 7.67 -0.17
N LEU A 165 -12.89 8.57 -1.12
CA LEU A 165 -14.17 8.60 -1.83
C LEU A 165 -14.41 7.31 -2.63
N ARG A 166 -13.35 6.75 -3.22
CA ARG A 166 -13.42 5.47 -3.94
C ARG A 166 -13.69 4.29 -3.00
N LEU A 167 -13.07 4.28 -1.83
CA LEU A 167 -13.31 3.28 -0.78
C LEU A 167 -14.74 3.41 -0.23
N GLU A 168 -15.19 4.63 0.07
CA GLU A 168 -16.55 4.93 0.55
C GLU A 168 -17.61 4.44 -0.44
N ALA A 169 -17.44 4.72 -1.73
CA ALA A 169 -18.34 4.21 -2.76
C ALA A 169 -18.39 2.67 -2.81
N HIS A 170 -17.25 1.99 -2.64
CA HIS A 170 -17.20 0.54 -2.60
C HIS A 170 -17.90 -0.04 -1.35
N VAL A 171 -17.62 0.53 -0.17
CA VAL A 171 -18.24 0.12 1.10
C VAL A 171 -19.75 0.35 1.07
N ILE A 172 -20.22 1.50 0.61
CA ILE A 172 -21.67 1.78 0.47
C ILE A 172 -22.33 0.77 -0.47
N LYS A 173 -21.66 0.39 -1.56
CA LYS A 173 -22.25 -0.50 -2.57
C LYS A 173 -22.38 -1.95 -2.10
N TYR A 174 -21.36 -2.49 -1.43
CA TYR A 174 -21.28 -3.93 -1.12
C TYR A 174 -21.37 -4.27 0.37
N TRP A 175 -21.14 -3.28 1.24
CA TRP A 175 -20.97 -3.46 2.68
C TRP A 175 -21.84 -2.49 3.49
N SER A 176 -22.90 -1.94 2.90
CA SER A 176 -23.84 -1.02 3.57
C SER A 176 -24.43 -1.58 4.86
N ASN A 177 -24.61 -2.91 4.93
CA ASN A 177 -25.14 -3.59 6.11
C ASN A 177 -24.07 -3.93 7.17
N SER A 178 -22.80 -3.60 6.97
CA SER A 178 -21.73 -3.86 7.94
C SER A 178 -21.56 -2.64 8.88
N PRO A 179 -21.99 -2.72 10.15
CA PRO A 179 -21.89 -1.59 11.07
C PRO A 179 -20.43 -1.20 11.34
N ILE A 180 -19.53 -2.19 11.40
CA ILE A 180 -18.10 -2.01 11.64
C ILE A 180 -17.47 -1.24 10.47
N ALA A 181 -17.68 -1.69 9.23
CA ALA A 181 -17.12 -1.02 8.05
C ALA A 181 -17.62 0.43 7.95
N ASN A 182 -18.91 0.67 8.18
CA ASN A 182 -19.48 2.02 8.15
C ASN A 182 -18.93 2.92 9.26
N SER A 183 -18.80 2.39 10.49
CA SER A 183 -18.23 3.15 11.61
C SER A 183 -16.78 3.54 11.33
N GLN A 184 -15.95 2.59 10.89
CA GLN A 184 -14.55 2.85 10.58
C GLN A 184 -14.38 3.80 9.38
N MET A 185 -15.25 3.71 8.38
CA MET A 185 -15.31 4.68 7.28
C MET A 185 -15.63 6.09 7.77
N GLY A 186 -16.60 6.25 8.68
CA GLY A 186 -16.92 7.54 9.30
C GLY A 186 -15.75 8.13 10.08
N SER A 187 -15.05 7.30 10.87
CA SER A 187 -13.82 7.69 11.56
C SER A 187 -12.71 8.07 10.57
N LEU A 188 -12.52 7.31 9.50
CA LEU A 188 -11.51 7.59 8.47
C LEU A 188 -11.76 8.95 7.82
N LYS A 189 -13.03 9.27 7.53
CA LYS A 189 -13.44 10.59 7.04
C LYS A 189 -13.06 11.69 8.00
N SER A 190 -13.36 11.53 9.29
CA SER A 190 -13.03 12.54 10.29
C SER A 190 -11.53 12.80 10.33
N GLU A 191 -10.72 11.74 10.33
CA GLU A 191 -9.27 11.85 10.45
C GLU A 191 -8.60 12.44 9.19
N ILE A 192 -9.08 12.12 7.98
CA ILE A 192 -8.57 12.70 6.72
C ILE A 192 -8.84 14.21 6.65
N TRP A 193 -9.98 14.68 7.17
CA TRP A 193 -10.34 16.10 7.17
C TRP A 193 -9.89 16.85 8.42
N SER A 194 -9.27 16.18 9.39
CA SER A 194 -8.84 16.78 10.66
C SER A 194 -7.58 17.68 10.53
N ASN A 195 -6.87 17.61 9.40
CA ASN A 195 -5.60 18.31 9.14
C ASN A 195 -4.53 18.13 10.24
N ARG A 196 -4.58 17.02 11.00
CA ARG A 196 -3.56 16.71 12.01
C ARG A 196 -2.24 16.34 11.33
N ALA A 197 -1.13 16.87 11.87
CA ALA A 197 0.22 16.54 11.43
C ALA A 197 0.54 15.05 11.61
N LYS A 198 1.18 14.44 10.61
CA LYS A 198 1.60 13.03 10.56
C LYS A 198 0.53 12.07 11.11
N ASN A 199 -0.70 12.26 10.64
CA ASN A 199 -1.87 11.54 11.15
C ASN A 199 -1.90 10.07 10.70
N ILE A 200 -1.07 9.23 11.32
CA ILE A 200 -1.01 7.80 11.04
C ILE A 200 -2.31 7.05 11.36
N ARG A 201 -3.26 7.67 12.09
CA ARG A 201 -4.59 7.09 12.32
C ARG A 201 -5.35 6.94 11.01
N VAL A 202 -5.09 7.77 10.00
CA VAL A 202 -5.64 7.60 8.63
C VAL A 202 -5.24 6.25 8.05
N LEU A 203 -3.95 5.88 8.16
CA LEU A 203 -3.44 4.62 7.62
C LEU A 203 -4.04 3.42 8.35
N HIS A 204 -4.12 3.50 9.67
CA HIS A 204 -4.71 2.45 10.49
C HIS A 204 -6.23 2.31 10.30
N LEU A 205 -6.97 3.41 10.11
CA LEU A 205 -8.41 3.30 9.81
C LEU A 205 -8.64 2.73 8.40
N ALA A 206 -7.81 3.09 7.43
CA ALA A 206 -7.86 2.49 6.10
C ALA A 206 -7.55 0.98 6.14
N GLU A 207 -6.58 0.57 6.96
CA GLU A 207 -6.28 -0.82 7.28
C GLU A 207 -7.51 -1.56 7.81
N GLU A 208 -8.12 -1.05 8.89
CA GLU A 208 -9.27 -1.68 9.55
C GLU A 208 -10.45 -1.86 8.58
N VAL A 209 -10.75 -0.85 7.76
CA VAL A 209 -11.80 -0.94 6.74
C VAL A 209 -11.45 -2.01 5.71
N VAL A 210 -10.23 -2.01 5.19
CA VAL A 210 -9.78 -2.94 4.14
C VAL A 210 -9.78 -4.39 4.65
N GLN A 211 -9.38 -4.62 5.90
CA GLN A 211 -9.47 -5.93 6.54
C GLN A 211 -10.92 -6.39 6.68
N CYS A 212 -11.85 -5.49 7.08
CA CYS A 212 -13.28 -5.80 7.19
C CYS A 212 -13.92 -6.22 5.86
N VAL A 213 -13.35 -5.80 4.72
CA VAL A 213 -13.86 -6.10 3.38
C VAL A 213 -12.96 -7.08 2.61
N ASP A 214 -12.12 -7.85 3.32
CA ASP A 214 -11.20 -8.84 2.76
C ASP A 214 -10.27 -8.31 1.65
N GLY A 215 -9.83 -7.06 1.73
CA GLY A 215 -8.89 -6.49 0.76
C GLY A 215 -7.44 -6.90 1.00
N ILE A 216 -6.61 -6.71 -0.04
CA ILE A 216 -5.17 -6.95 -0.01
C ILE A 216 -4.45 -5.72 0.54
N ARG A 217 -3.53 -5.91 1.49
CA ARG A 217 -2.73 -4.84 2.11
C ARG A 217 -1.30 -4.82 1.56
N PHE A 218 -0.81 -3.63 1.26
CA PHE A 218 0.60 -3.38 0.93
C PHE A 218 1.12 -2.24 1.79
N THR A 219 2.37 -2.36 2.23
CA THR A 219 3.04 -1.31 3.01
C THR A 219 4.40 -0.98 2.40
N SER A 220 4.64 0.30 2.12
CA SER A 220 5.80 0.75 1.36
C SER A 220 6.40 2.05 1.89
N CYS A 221 7.69 2.20 1.67
CA CYS A 221 8.45 3.45 1.87
C CYS A 221 9.58 3.49 0.84
N LYS A 222 10.45 4.51 0.86
CA LYS A 222 11.55 4.68 -0.10
C LYS A 222 12.42 3.42 -0.29
N SER A 223 12.72 2.69 0.79
CA SER A 223 13.71 1.59 0.76
C SER A 223 13.17 0.26 1.27
N ALA A 224 11.90 0.19 1.68
CA ALA A 224 11.23 -0.98 2.25
C ALA A 224 11.93 -1.63 3.47
N LYS A 225 12.92 -0.94 4.06
CA LYS A 225 13.70 -1.40 5.22
C LYS A 225 13.09 -0.89 6.51
N ASP A 226 13.30 0.37 6.83
CA ASP A 226 13.17 0.85 8.20
C ASP A 226 11.73 1.27 8.53
N ARG A 227 11.21 2.32 7.86
CA ARG A 227 9.83 2.80 8.04
C ARG A 227 8.79 1.72 7.77
N THR A 228 9.01 0.93 6.71
CA THR A 228 8.13 -0.21 6.38
C THR A 228 8.13 -1.24 7.50
N SER A 229 9.28 -1.53 8.12
CA SER A 229 9.30 -2.45 9.26
C SER A 229 8.55 -1.89 10.46
N MET A 230 8.64 -0.58 10.73
CA MET A 230 7.89 0.04 11.82
C MET A 230 6.37 -0.12 11.62
N ALA A 231 5.88 0.13 10.40
CA ALA A 231 4.46 -0.01 10.09
C ALA A 231 3.99 -1.48 10.06
N VAL A 232 4.73 -2.36 9.38
CA VAL A 232 4.38 -3.80 9.29
C VAL A 232 4.35 -4.45 10.68
N THR A 233 5.35 -4.20 11.52
CA THR A 233 5.36 -4.77 12.90
C THR A 233 4.24 -4.22 13.78
N LEU A 234 3.77 -2.99 13.51
CA LEU A 234 2.61 -2.43 14.22
C LEU A 234 1.30 -3.09 13.76
N GLU A 235 1.13 -3.31 12.46
CA GLU A 235 0.01 -4.06 11.88
C GLU A 235 0.00 -5.52 12.39
N GLU A 236 1.16 -6.20 12.38
CA GLU A 236 1.31 -7.56 12.94
C GLU A 236 0.92 -7.62 14.42
N ALA A 237 1.37 -6.68 15.24
CA ALA A 237 1.02 -6.64 16.66
C ALA A 237 -0.49 -6.44 16.89
N ARG A 238 -1.15 -5.64 16.05
CA ARG A 238 -2.61 -5.43 16.10
C ARG A 238 -3.39 -6.64 15.66
N LEU A 239 -2.95 -7.32 14.61
CA LEU A 239 -3.52 -8.59 14.19
C LEU A 239 -3.39 -9.64 15.31
N CYS A 240 -2.22 -9.71 15.98
CA CYS A 240 -2.07 -10.55 17.17
C CYS A 240 -3.05 -10.13 18.28
N ALA A 241 -3.18 -8.84 18.57
CA ALA A 241 -4.11 -8.36 19.59
C ALA A 241 -5.55 -8.79 19.29
N GLN A 242 -6.00 -8.66 18.03
CA GLN A 242 -7.32 -9.11 17.59
C GLN A 242 -7.48 -10.63 17.72
N LEU A 243 -6.48 -11.43 17.34
CA LEU A 243 -6.52 -12.89 17.43
C LEU A 243 -6.63 -13.41 18.87
N PHE A 244 -6.12 -12.66 19.84
CA PHE A 244 -6.13 -13.03 21.26
C PHE A 244 -7.14 -12.24 22.09
N ASP A 245 -8.05 -11.49 21.45
CA ASP A 245 -9.04 -10.61 22.10
C ASP A 245 -8.42 -9.61 23.10
N ILE A 246 -7.23 -9.12 22.78
CA ILE A 246 -6.47 -8.16 23.59
C ILE A 246 -6.80 -6.73 23.15
N CYS A 247 -7.20 -5.90 24.12
CA CYS A 247 -7.43 -4.48 23.87
C CYS A 247 -6.11 -3.70 23.96
N GLU A 248 -5.69 -3.06 22.86
CA GLU A 248 -4.45 -2.24 22.76
C GLU A 248 -4.33 -1.21 23.90
N VAL A 249 -5.45 -0.62 24.34
CA VAL A 249 -5.48 0.42 25.37
C VAL A 249 -5.36 -0.16 26.78
N ASN A 250 -6.07 -1.26 27.07
CA ASN A 250 -6.08 -1.85 28.40
C ASN A 250 -4.79 -2.65 28.67
N GLU A 251 -4.23 -3.26 27.63
CA GLU A 251 -3.06 -4.14 27.68
C GLU A 251 -1.85 -3.51 26.98
N MET A 252 -1.66 -2.20 27.20
CA MET A 252 -0.61 -1.41 26.54
C MET A 252 0.79 -2.00 26.74
N GLN A 253 1.07 -2.56 27.93
CA GLN A 253 2.36 -3.19 28.22
C GLN A 253 2.58 -4.43 27.34
N TRP A 254 1.55 -5.26 27.17
CA TRP A 254 1.62 -6.43 26.29
C TRP A 254 1.83 -5.98 24.84
N PHE A 255 1.04 -5.01 24.38
CA PHE A 255 1.12 -4.52 23.00
C PHE A 255 2.50 -3.95 22.68
N GLN A 256 3.05 -3.11 23.57
CA GLN A 256 4.39 -2.56 23.42
C GLN A 256 5.46 -3.67 23.42
N THR A 257 5.31 -4.68 24.27
CA THR A 257 6.24 -5.83 24.32
C THR A 257 6.24 -6.60 23.00
N VAL A 258 5.07 -6.84 22.40
CA VAL A 258 4.97 -7.51 21.10
C VAL A 258 5.63 -6.69 20.01
N VAL A 259 5.31 -5.39 19.91
CA VAL A 259 5.91 -4.48 18.93
C VAL A 259 7.43 -4.43 19.07
N ASP A 260 7.94 -4.28 20.30
CA ASP A 260 9.38 -4.23 20.55
C ASP A 260 10.06 -5.55 20.24
N THR A 261 9.41 -6.68 20.53
CA THR A 261 9.93 -8.01 20.18
C THR A 261 10.01 -8.19 18.67
N LEU A 262 8.96 -7.84 17.93
CA LEU A 262 8.95 -7.93 16.47
C LEU A 262 10.01 -7.01 15.82
N ARG A 263 10.25 -5.83 16.39
CA ARG A 263 11.28 -4.90 15.90
C ARG A 263 12.70 -5.26 16.33
N SER A 264 12.86 -5.94 17.46
CA SER A 264 14.18 -6.32 17.99
C SER A 264 14.63 -7.69 17.55
N GLU A 265 13.74 -8.65 17.36
CA GLU A 265 14.09 -10.05 17.07
C GLU A 265 13.27 -10.64 15.91
N GLY A 266 12.34 -9.87 15.32
CA GLY A 266 11.50 -10.34 14.23
C GLY A 266 12.17 -10.36 12.86
N THR A 267 11.50 -11.00 11.91
CA THR A 267 11.97 -11.26 10.54
C THR A 267 12.30 -9.98 9.77
N ARG A 268 11.65 -8.86 10.12
CA ARG A 268 11.86 -7.56 9.50
C ARG A 268 13.27 -6.99 9.74
N ARG A 269 14.03 -7.49 10.73
CA ARG A 269 15.47 -7.18 10.87
C ARG A 269 16.34 -7.85 9.81
N GLU A 270 15.91 -8.98 9.27
CA GLU A 270 16.65 -9.63 8.17
C GLU A 270 16.57 -8.80 6.89
N ASN A 271 15.53 -7.97 6.72
CA ASN A 271 15.47 -7.01 5.62
C ASN A 271 16.60 -5.99 5.71
N THR A 272 16.92 -5.44 6.89
CA THR A 272 18.05 -4.50 7.02
C THR A 272 19.36 -5.21 6.75
N LYS A 273 19.56 -6.40 7.35
CA LYS A 273 20.76 -7.23 7.13
C LYS A 273 20.99 -7.56 5.66
N LYS A 274 19.97 -8.01 4.94
CA LYS A 274 20.09 -8.36 3.51
C LYS A 274 20.38 -7.15 2.62
N ASN A 275 19.88 -5.97 2.98
CA ASN A 275 20.04 -4.77 2.17
C ASN A 275 21.32 -3.99 2.47
N VAL A 276 21.81 -3.99 3.73
CA VAL A 276 22.92 -3.12 4.17
C VAL A 276 24.00 -3.87 4.96
N GLY A 277 23.90 -5.19 5.06
CA GLY A 277 24.87 -6.06 5.74
C GLY A 277 24.70 -6.13 7.26
N VAL A 278 23.90 -5.25 7.87
CA VAL A 278 23.73 -5.17 9.33
C VAL A 278 22.26 -5.24 9.70
N ALA A 279 21.94 -6.05 10.71
CA ALA A 279 20.59 -6.19 11.26
C ALA A 279 20.19 -4.98 12.14
N LYS A 280 20.46 -3.74 11.73
CA LYS A 280 20.08 -2.52 12.47
C LYS A 280 19.31 -1.57 11.56
N TYR A 281 18.35 -0.87 12.13
CA TYR A 281 17.63 0.18 11.40
C TYR A 281 18.53 1.40 11.19
N ALA A 282 18.43 2.02 10.02
CA ALA A 282 19.25 3.15 9.60
C ALA A 282 18.63 4.49 10.04
N PHE A 283 18.52 4.70 11.36
CA PHE A 283 18.11 5.96 11.96
C PHE A 283 19.06 6.34 13.10
N ASN A 284 19.27 7.64 13.29
CA ASN A 284 19.82 8.16 14.55
C ASN A 284 18.70 8.54 15.54
N SER A 285 19.04 8.74 16.81
CA SER A 285 18.05 9.05 17.86
C SER A 285 17.27 10.33 17.58
N LEU A 286 17.88 11.35 16.96
CA LEU A 286 17.22 12.62 16.65
C LEU A 286 16.20 12.46 15.52
N GLN A 287 16.54 11.73 14.46
CA GLN A 287 15.61 11.36 13.39
C GLN A 287 14.42 10.59 13.96
N LEU A 288 14.68 9.64 14.86
CA LEU A 288 13.62 8.82 15.46
C LEU A 288 12.65 9.65 16.33
N MET A 289 13.10 10.75 16.94
CA MET A 289 12.21 11.66 17.67
C MET A 289 11.17 12.32 16.78
N THR A 290 11.44 12.45 15.47
CA THR A 290 10.46 12.98 14.51
C THR A 290 9.35 11.98 14.17
N PHE A 291 9.53 10.69 14.48
CA PHE A 291 8.53 9.67 14.16
C PHE A 291 7.35 9.74 15.13
N PRO A 292 6.13 9.40 14.67
CA PRO A 292 5.01 9.10 15.56
C PRO A 292 5.41 8.06 16.61
N LYS A 293 4.94 8.21 17.86
CA LYS A 293 5.38 7.38 19.00
C LYS A 293 5.29 5.87 18.71
N LEU A 294 4.17 5.41 18.14
CA LEU A 294 3.91 4.01 17.82
C LEU A 294 4.87 3.42 16.76
N LEU A 295 5.55 4.27 15.98
CA LEU A 295 6.45 3.87 14.90
C LEU A 295 7.92 4.04 15.24
N ARG A 296 8.26 4.25 16.53
CA ARG A 296 9.64 4.37 16.98
C ARG A 296 10.24 2.98 17.23
N ALA A 297 11.46 2.77 16.75
CA ALA A 297 12.23 1.56 17.01
C ALA A 297 12.70 1.52 18.48
N PRO A 298 12.79 0.33 19.10
CA PRO A 298 13.31 0.19 20.45
C PRO A 298 14.82 0.47 20.52
N ASN A 299 15.29 0.88 21.70
CA ASN A 299 16.71 1.19 21.91
C ASN A 299 17.60 -0.03 21.62
N GLY A 300 18.77 0.22 21.04
CA GLY A 300 19.73 -0.83 20.67
C GLY A 300 19.50 -1.46 19.28
N THR A 301 18.35 -1.21 18.64
CA THR A 301 18.01 -1.79 17.33
C THR A 301 18.34 -0.89 16.13
N TYR A 302 18.74 0.36 16.36
CA TYR A 302 19.05 1.33 15.33
C TYR A 302 20.45 1.93 15.50
N SER A 303 21.00 2.47 14.43
CA SER A 303 22.29 3.16 14.42
C SER A 303 22.37 4.15 13.26
N SER A 304 23.23 5.16 13.38
CA SER A 304 23.51 6.16 12.33
C SER A 304 24.29 5.61 11.13
N ILE A 305 24.12 4.33 10.79
CA ILE A 305 24.72 3.76 9.59
C ILE A 305 24.03 4.43 8.42
N GLU A 306 24.75 5.33 7.75
CA GLU A 306 24.31 5.94 6.50
C GLU A 306 24.11 4.83 5.45
N THR A 307 22.99 4.91 4.72
CA THR A 307 22.65 4.01 3.61
C THR A 307 22.43 4.82 2.35
#